data_AF-N6Y2K4-F1
#
_entry.id   AF-N6Y2K4-F1
#
_cell.length_a   1.000
_cell.length_b   1.000
_cell.length_c   1.000
_cell.angle_alpha   90.00
_cell.angle_beta   90.00
_cell.angle_gamma   90.00
#
_symmetry.space_group_name_H-M   'P 1'
#
loop_
_entity.id
_entity.type
_entity.pdbx_description
1 polymer ?
#
loop_
_entity_poly.entity_id
_entity_poly.type
_entity_poly.pdbx_seq_one_letter_code
_entity_poly.pdbx_strand_id
1 'polypeptide(L)'
;REFERRGLPMTIFGVSMALERHPELTAAFKELGHEIACHGWRWIHYQNVPEELEREHMKIGMQIIERLTGERAVGWYTGRDSVNTRRLVADYGG
;
A
#
# COMPACT_ATOMS: atom_id res chain seq x y z
N ARG A 1 18.86 7.30 -1.87
CA ARG A 1 20.30 7.52 -1.57
C ARG A 1 21.04 6.29 -1.07
N GLU A 2 20.82 5.74 0.14
CA GLU A 2 21.71 4.65 0.61
C GLU A 2 21.56 3.33 -0.15
N PHE A 3 20.32 2.92 -0.46
CA PHE A 3 20.06 1.74 -1.28
C PHE A 3 20.52 1.93 -2.74
N GLU A 4 20.20 3.08 -3.31
CA GLU A 4 20.68 3.53 -4.62
C GLU A 4 22.22 3.49 -4.73
N ARG A 5 22.95 4.02 -3.73
CA ARG A 5 24.42 3.97 -3.66
C ARG A 5 24.98 2.55 -3.68
N ARG A 6 24.20 1.59 -3.16
CA ARG A 6 24.56 0.17 -3.09
C ARG A 6 23.96 -0.65 -4.24
N GLY A 7 23.14 -0.06 -5.11
CA GLY A 7 22.39 -0.78 -6.13
C GLY A 7 21.44 -1.84 -5.58
N LEU A 8 20.88 -1.64 -4.38
CA LEU A 8 20.01 -2.63 -3.72
C LEU A 8 18.52 -2.27 -3.93
N PRO A 9 17.66 -3.25 -4.25
CA PRO A 9 16.23 -3.04 -4.30
C PRO A 9 15.61 -2.98 -2.91
N MET A 10 14.39 -2.44 -2.83
CA MET A 10 13.53 -2.51 -1.66
C MET A 10 12.07 -2.62 -2.07
N THR A 11 11.24 -3.08 -1.13
CA THR A 11 9.78 -3.00 -1.22
C THR A 11 9.29 -1.92 -0.27
N ILE A 12 8.56 -0.95 -0.80
CA ILE A 12 7.91 0.11 -0.04
C ILE A 12 6.55 -0.38 0.41
N PHE A 13 6.31 -0.39 1.72
CA PHE A 13 4.96 -0.58 2.26
C PHE A 13 4.29 0.79 2.33
N GLY A 14 3.64 1.17 1.22
CA GLY A 14 3.12 2.50 0.99
C GLY A 14 1.69 2.69 1.49
N VAL A 15 1.49 3.58 2.46
CA VAL A 15 0.15 4.03 2.87
C VAL A 15 -0.38 4.91 1.74
N SER A 16 -1.47 4.52 1.08
CA SER A 16 -1.81 5.12 -0.21
C SER A 16 -2.17 6.61 -0.10
N MET A 17 -2.80 7.06 0.99
CA MET A 17 -3.02 8.49 1.24
C MET A 17 -1.69 9.27 1.41
N ALA A 18 -0.66 8.66 1.98
CA ALA A 18 0.64 9.31 2.12
C ALA A 18 1.34 9.42 0.76
N LEU A 19 1.25 8.39 -0.08
CA LEU A 19 1.74 8.41 -1.46
C LEU A 19 1.02 9.48 -2.29
N GLU A 20 -0.30 9.59 -2.18
CA GLU A 20 -1.10 10.60 -2.88
C GLU A 20 -0.75 12.03 -2.48
N ARG A 21 -0.37 12.26 -1.22
CA ARG A 21 0.09 13.56 -0.72
C ARG A 21 1.51 13.92 -1.15
N HIS A 22 2.28 12.95 -1.63
CA HIS A 22 3.68 13.14 -2.06
C HIS A 22 3.95 12.41 -3.39
N PRO A 23 3.26 12.82 -4.48
CA PRO A 23 3.30 12.11 -5.76
C PRO A 23 4.69 12.06 -6.39
N GLU A 24 5.52 13.09 -6.19
CA GLU A 24 6.90 13.15 -6.67
C GLU A 24 7.81 12.12 -5.99
N LEU A 25 7.59 11.82 -4.72
CA LEU A 25 8.32 10.75 -4.02
C LEU A 25 7.86 9.37 -4.51
N THR A 26 6.56 9.22 -4.77
CA THR A 26 6.00 7.99 -5.35
C THR A 26 6.59 7.72 -6.74
N ALA A 27 6.72 8.75 -7.57
CA ALA A 27 7.39 8.68 -8.86
C ALA A 27 8.87 8.28 -8.72
N ALA A 28 9.59 8.84 -7.74
CA ALA A 28 10.98 8.47 -7.49
C ALA A 28 11.16 6.99 -7.11
N PHE A 29 10.24 6.41 -6.31
CA PHE A 29 10.28 4.97 -6.02
C PHE A 29 10.13 4.13 -7.30
N LYS A 30 9.23 4.54 -8.19
CA LYS A 30 9.03 3.90 -9.50
C LYS A 30 10.27 4.00 -10.40
N GLU A 31 10.83 5.21 -10.53
CA GLU A 31 12.03 5.45 -11.35
C GLU A 31 13.23 4.63 -10.86
N LEU A 32 13.35 4.42 -9.55
CA LEU A 32 14.38 3.58 -8.94
C LEU A 32 14.08 2.08 -8.99
N GLY A 33 12.94 1.66 -9.56
CA GLY A 33 12.56 0.25 -9.71
C GLY A 33 12.24 -0.44 -8.38
N HIS A 34 11.79 0.30 -7.37
CA HIS A 34 11.34 -0.28 -6.10
C HIS A 34 9.89 -0.78 -6.22
N GLU A 35 9.61 -1.94 -5.61
CA GLU A 35 8.24 -2.44 -5.51
C GLU A 35 7.45 -1.56 -4.53
N ILE A 36 6.17 -1.31 -4.81
CA ILE A 36 5.24 -0.65 -3.88
C ILE A 36 4.12 -1.63 -3.52
N ALA A 37 4.17 -2.17 -2.31
CA ALA A 37 3.08 -2.94 -1.72
C ALA A 37 2.08 -2.00 -1.03
N CYS A 38 0.82 -2.41 -0.95
CA CYS A 38 -0.21 -1.62 -0.30
C CYS A 38 -0.12 -1.74 1.23
N HIS A 39 0.10 -0.60 1.90
CA HIS A 39 0.06 -0.50 3.36
C HIS A 39 -1.27 0.05 3.89
N GLY A 40 -2.36 -0.27 3.18
CA GLY A 40 -3.70 0.27 3.40
C GLY A 40 -3.87 1.72 2.95
N TRP A 41 -5.11 2.21 2.93
CA TRP A 41 -5.39 3.61 2.64
C TRP A 41 -4.94 4.56 3.76
N ARG A 42 -5.15 4.12 5.00
CA ARG A 42 -4.89 4.90 6.22
C ARG A 42 -3.97 4.13 7.15
N TRP A 43 -3.05 4.85 7.79
CA TRP A 43 -2.24 4.32 8.87
C TRP A 43 -2.92 4.56 10.23
N ILE A 44 -3.93 3.75 10.52
CA ILE A 44 -4.69 3.75 11.78
C ILE A 44 -4.70 2.35 12.40
N HIS A 45 -5.34 2.19 13.56
CA HIS A 45 -5.54 0.88 14.18
C HIS A 45 -6.86 0.27 13.68
N TYR A 46 -6.80 -0.88 12.98
CA TYR A 46 -7.98 -1.51 12.36
C TYR A 46 -8.72 -2.51 13.24
N GLN A 47 -8.16 -2.95 14.37
CA GLN A 47 -8.76 -3.91 15.31
C GLN A 47 -10.28 -3.82 15.52
N ASN A 48 -10.82 -2.59 15.65
CA ASN A 48 -12.24 -2.33 15.92
C ASN A 48 -12.93 -1.57 14.78
N VAL A 49 -12.28 -1.43 13.63
CA VAL A 49 -12.90 -0.85 12.43
C VAL A 49 -13.94 -1.84 11.90
N PRO A 50 -15.18 -1.41 11.60
CA PRO A 50 -16.17 -2.28 10.98
C PRO A 50 -15.63 -2.88 9.68
N GLU A 51 -15.90 -4.18 9.45
CA GLU A 51 -15.39 -4.90 8.27
C GLU A 51 -15.69 -4.16 6.96
N GLU A 52 -16.91 -3.65 6.80
CA GLU A 52 -17.31 -2.95 5.57
C GLU A 52 -16.44 -1.72 5.30
N LEU A 53 -16.09 -0.97 6.36
CA LEU A 53 -15.22 0.19 6.24
C LEU A 53 -13.77 -0.21 5.94
N GLU A 54 -13.29 -1.31 6.52
CA GLU A 54 -11.96 -1.85 6.18
C GLU A 54 -11.89 -2.32 4.72
N ARG A 55 -12.94 -2.98 4.22
CA ARG A 55 -13.08 -3.40 2.82
C ARG A 55 -13.07 -2.20 1.88
N GLU A 56 -13.77 -1.13 2.24
CA GLU A 56 -13.74 0.13 1.49
C GLU A 56 -12.34 0.76 1.50
N HIS A 57 -11.70 0.85 2.66
CA HIS A 57 -10.33 1.36 2.78
C HIS A 57 -9.33 0.54 1.94
N MET A 58 -9.52 -0.77 1.84
CA MET A 58 -8.72 -1.64 0.99
C MET A 58 -8.87 -1.30 -0.48
N LYS A 59 -10.12 -1.21 -0.95
CA LYS A 59 -10.42 -0.83 -2.33
C LYS A 59 -9.81 0.53 -2.70
N ILE A 60 -10.02 1.55 -1.85
CA ILE A 60 -9.45 2.89 -2.04
C ILE A 60 -7.92 2.83 -2.04
N GLY A 61 -7.34 2.07 -1.09
CA GLY A 61 -5.91 1.82 -0.95
C GLY A 61 -5.26 1.38 -2.26
N MET A 62 -5.81 0.32 -2.83
CA MET A 62 -5.35 -0.31 -4.07
C MET A 62 -5.53 0.62 -5.28
N GLN A 63 -6.70 1.26 -5.41
CA GLN A 63 -7.01 2.17 -6.53
C GLN A 63 -6.07 3.39 -6.57
N ILE A 64 -5.72 3.93 -5.41
CA ILE A 64 -4.78 5.07 -5.34
C ILE A 64 -3.40 4.65 -5.82
N ILE A 65 -2.89 3.49 -5.36
CA ILE A 65 -1.57 3.00 -5.80
C ILE A 65 -1.58 2.74 -7.29
N GLU A 66 -2.60 2.05 -7.81
CA GLU A 66 -2.72 1.77 -9.25
C GLU A 66 -2.78 3.05 -10.07
N ARG A 67 -3.52 4.07 -9.63
CA ARG A 67 -3.58 5.37 -10.32
C ARG A 67 -2.24 6.12 -10.29
N LEU A 68 -1.52 6.10 -9.16
CA LEU A 68 -0.24 6.81 -9.03
C LEU A 68 0.90 6.10 -9.75
N THR A 69 0.83 4.77 -9.83
CA THR A 69 1.94 3.95 -10.31
C THR A 69 1.67 3.33 -11.69
N GLY A 70 0.42 3.26 -12.13
CA GLY A 70 0.02 2.51 -13.33
C GLY A 70 0.02 1.00 -13.14
N GLU A 71 0.32 0.50 -11.94
CA GLU A 71 0.47 -0.92 -11.64
C GLU A 71 -0.35 -1.29 -10.40
N ARG A 72 -1.06 -2.42 -10.46
CA ARG A 72 -1.75 -2.96 -9.29
C ARG A 72 -0.70 -3.48 -8.30
N ALA A 73 -0.76 -3.01 -7.05
CA ALA A 73 0.05 -3.56 -5.96
C ALA A 73 -0.21 -5.06 -5.78
N VAL A 74 0.84 -5.85 -5.59
CA VAL A 74 0.76 -7.31 -5.40
C VAL A 74 1.04 -7.76 -3.97
N GLY A 75 1.61 -6.88 -3.14
CA GLY A 75 1.77 -7.09 -1.71
C GLY A 75 0.73 -6.33 -0.89
N TRP A 76 0.33 -6.90 0.25
CA TRP A 76 -0.53 -6.26 1.25
C TRP A 76 0.06 -6.40 2.65
N TYR A 77 0.07 -5.31 3.42
CA TYR A 77 0.40 -5.33 4.83
C TYR A 77 -0.37 -4.23 5.56
N THR A 78 -1.18 -4.53 6.58
CA THR A 78 -1.88 -3.46 7.34
C THR A 78 -1.08 -2.96 8.55
N GLY A 79 -0.27 -3.83 9.16
CA GLY A 79 0.41 -3.55 10.42
C GLY A 79 -0.51 -3.72 11.63
N ARG A 80 -1.24 -2.68 12.03
CA ARG A 80 -2.23 -2.75 13.12
C ARG A 80 -3.57 -3.21 12.56
N ASP A 81 -3.62 -4.46 12.15
CA ASP A 81 -4.70 -5.07 11.37
C ASP A 81 -5.97 -5.35 12.21
N SER A 82 -6.93 -6.04 11.59
CA SER A 82 -8.14 -6.57 12.23
C SER A 82 -8.18 -8.09 12.08
N VAL A 83 -9.11 -8.73 12.79
CA VAL A 83 -9.39 -10.17 12.63
C VAL A 83 -9.87 -10.53 11.21
N ASN A 84 -10.35 -9.55 10.44
CA ASN A 84 -10.90 -9.76 9.10
C ASN A 84 -9.88 -9.54 7.99
N THR A 85 -8.80 -8.79 8.23
CA THR A 85 -7.87 -8.30 7.20
C THR A 85 -7.41 -9.41 6.27
N ARG A 86 -6.96 -10.55 6.80
CA ARG A 86 -6.47 -11.67 5.98
C ARG A 86 -7.52 -12.22 5.02
N ARG A 87 -8.78 -12.32 5.46
CA ARG A 87 -9.89 -12.75 4.59
C ARG A 87 -10.22 -11.68 3.56
N LEU A 88 -10.23 -10.41 3.95
CA LEU A 88 -10.48 -9.30 3.02
C LEU A 88 -9.46 -9.26 1.89
N VAL A 89 -8.19 -9.51 2.20
CA VAL A 89 -7.08 -9.61 1.23
C VAL A 89 -7.36 -10.74 0.22
N ALA A 90 -7.69 -11.93 0.72
CA ALA A 90 -8.06 -13.07 -0.13
C ALA A 90 -9.30 -12.78 -1.00
N ASP A 91 -10.35 -12.17 -0.42
CA ASP A 91 -11.59 -11.80 -1.13
C ASP A 91 -11.33 -10.79 -2.27
N TYR A 92 -10.35 -9.88 -2.10
CA TYR A 92 -10.01 -8.85 -3.08
C TYR A 92 -9.21 -9.41 -4.28
N GLY A 93 -8.71 -10.65 -4.17
CA GLY A 93 -7.98 -11.34 -5.23
C GLY A 93 -6.47 -11.30 -5.07
N GLY A 94 -5.98 -11.50 -3.84
CA GLY A 94 -4.57 -11.79 -3.53
C GLY A 94 -4.30 -11.72 -2.04
#